data_AF-W9Y192-F1
#
_entry.id   AF-W9Y192-F1
#
_cell.length_a   1.000
_cell.length_b   1.000
_cell.length_c   1.000
_cell.angle_alpha   90.00
_cell.angle_beta   90.00
_cell.angle_gamma   90.00
#
_symmetry.space_group_name_H-M   'P 1'
#
loop_
_entity.id
_entity.type
_entity.pdbx_description
1 polymer ?
#
loop_
_entity_poly.entity_id
_entity_poly.type
_entity_poly.pdbx_seq_one_letter_code
_entity_poly.pdbx_strand_id
1 'polypeptide(L)'
;MTKIQQEMQELADSGIDALLMATMILDDYENTVFGSSQQSHHDTAIALLRVQQQTKGSRNLPIERAVRRSIIKTCILHGAGIPAFLKDGTVYEEDISMLELDSLLVGAACLREKSVNLPLDGNSENTSGHTKLTDLATEAEVLENALAAWPVVDRADWKFVRLPVSTSLESTQLFPLYGDSVHRYQSHGHATIWNMHRAVRARVNSIRIQCVSRLLLQGALSHSASVSEQLAVCRQTLDSSVRDLGESIPFFSQFSISTRKGFEELTTGRRLILSDSKIVPKMAALLAWALAMLFRIDAVEGSQKQWLKLVLKTVADSLQKLH
;
A
#
# COMPACT_ATOMS: atom_id res chain seq x y z
N MET A 1 41.85 2.13 -18.64
CA MET A 1 41.10 1.52 -17.53
C MET A 1 41.50 0.07 -17.43
N THR A 2 41.91 -0.41 -16.25
CA THR A 2 42.25 -1.82 -16.06
C THR A 2 40.97 -2.65 -15.91
N LYS A 3 41.00 -3.91 -16.38
CA LYS A 3 39.87 -4.86 -16.27
C LYS A 3 39.31 -4.98 -14.84
N ILE A 4 40.18 -4.82 -13.83
CA ILE A 4 39.82 -4.79 -12.40
C ILE A 4 39.00 -3.53 -12.05
N GLN A 5 39.30 -2.36 -12.63
CA GLN A 5 38.48 -1.16 -12.44
C GLN A 5 37.09 -1.33 -13.06
N GLN A 6 37.00 -2.00 -14.21
CA GLN A 6 35.73 -2.29 -14.87
C GLN A 6 34.91 -3.32 -14.08
N GLU A 7 35.53 -4.41 -13.61
CA GLU A 7 34.89 -5.40 -12.74
C GLU A 7 34.48 -4.80 -11.38
N MET A 8 35.28 -3.92 -10.78
CA MET A 8 34.92 -3.21 -9.54
C MET A 8 33.78 -2.20 -9.75
N GLN A 9 33.66 -1.61 -10.93
CA GLN A 9 32.60 -0.67 -11.27
C GLN A 9 31.29 -1.41 -11.59
N GLU A 10 31.35 -2.57 -12.25
CA GLU A 10 30.22 -3.49 -12.43
C GLU A 10 29.76 -4.15 -11.09
N LEU A 11 30.70 -4.45 -10.19
CA LEU A 11 30.41 -4.90 -8.82
C LEU A 11 29.82 -3.76 -7.94
N ALA A 12 30.23 -2.51 -8.17
CA ALA A 12 29.67 -1.36 -7.47
C ALA A 12 28.23 -1.04 -7.92
N ASP A 13 27.97 -1.10 -9.23
CA ASP A 13 26.63 -0.89 -9.80
C ASP A 13 25.65 -2.01 -9.39
N SER A 14 26.10 -3.28 -9.42
CA SER A 14 25.30 -4.41 -8.91
C SER A 14 25.18 -4.44 -7.37
N GLY A 15 26.17 -3.88 -6.66
CA GLY A 15 26.16 -3.78 -5.20
C GLY A 15 25.14 -2.78 -4.68
N ILE A 16 24.97 -1.63 -5.34
CA ILE A 16 23.96 -0.62 -4.95
C ILE A 16 22.55 -1.18 -5.16
N ASP A 17 22.29 -1.83 -6.30
CA ASP A 17 21.00 -2.47 -6.58
C ASP A 17 20.64 -3.55 -5.55
N ALA A 18 21.62 -4.40 -5.18
CA ALA A 18 21.43 -5.42 -4.14
C ALA A 18 21.15 -4.79 -2.76
N LEU A 19 21.86 -3.72 -2.40
CA LEU A 19 21.65 -2.99 -1.15
C LEU A 19 20.28 -2.30 -1.10
N LEU A 20 19.84 -1.70 -2.22
CA LEU A 20 18.51 -1.10 -2.34
C LEU A 20 17.42 -2.15 -2.12
N MET A 21 17.51 -3.28 -2.83
CA MET A 21 16.57 -4.38 -2.68
C MET A 21 16.55 -4.95 -1.25
N ALA A 22 17.71 -5.16 -0.65
CA ALA A 22 17.81 -5.65 0.73
C ALA A 22 17.18 -4.67 1.72
N THR A 23 17.47 -3.38 1.58
CA THR A 23 16.93 -2.32 2.45
C THR A 23 15.41 -2.22 2.32
N MET A 24 14.87 -2.33 1.09
CA MET A 24 13.42 -2.36 0.86
C MET A 24 12.75 -3.57 1.51
N ILE A 25 13.33 -4.77 1.35
CA ILE A 25 12.76 -6.00 1.93
C ILE A 25 12.69 -5.89 3.46
N LEU A 26 13.73 -5.32 4.08
CA LEU A 26 13.75 -5.08 5.52
C LEU A 26 12.70 -4.05 5.95
N ASP A 27 12.56 -2.92 5.24
CA ASP A 27 11.53 -1.91 5.53
C ASP A 27 10.11 -2.51 5.41
N ASP A 28 9.82 -3.25 4.32
CA ASP A 28 8.53 -3.92 4.13
C ASP A 28 8.24 -4.94 5.24
N TYR A 29 9.25 -5.71 5.65
CA TYR A 29 9.14 -6.67 6.74
C TYR A 29 8.83 -5.96 8.07
N GLU A 30 9.58 -4.93 8.45
CA GLU A 30 9.38 -4.19 9.69
C GLU A 30 8.00 -3.53 9.75
N ASN A 31 7.59 -2.90 8.64
CA ASN A 31 6.31 -2.24 8.51
C ASN A 31 5.13 -3.19 8.71
N THR A 32 5.29 -4.46 8.29
CA THR A 32 4.27 -5.50 8.36
C THR A 32 4.28 -6.23 9.70
N VAL A 33 5.46 -6.58 10.22
CA VAL A 33 5.62 -7.43 11.41
C VAL A 33 5.60 -6.64 12.71
N PHE A 34 6.37 -5.55 12.78
CA PHE A 34 6.52 -4.78 14.02
C PHE A 34 5.59 -3.57 14.08
N GLY A 35 5.08 -3.13 12.93
CA GLY A 35 4.22 -1.96 12.88
C GLY A 35 4.98 -0.64 13.13
N SER A 36 6.31 -0.69 13.19
CA SER A 36 7.21 0.46 13.35
C SER A 36 8.18 0.48 12.19
N SER A 37 8.36 1.62 11.51
CA SER A 37 9.56 1.80 10.69
C SER A 37 10.72 2.12 11.60
N GLN A 38 11.82 1.37 11.52
CA GLN A 38 13.09 2.00 11.87
C GLN A 38 13.36 3.03 10.77
N GLN A 39 13.22 4.32 11.09
CA GLN A 39 13.46 5.42 10.14
C GLN A 39 14.81 5.27 9.40
N SER A 40 15.79 4.57 10.01
CA SER A 40 17.08 4.24 9.44
C SER A 40 17.04 3.55 8.07
N HIS A 41 16.18 2.55 7.86
CA HIS A 41 16.13 1.80 6.59
C HIS A 41 15.49 2.62 5.47
N HIS A 42 14.43 3.35 5.79
CA HIS A 42 13.77 4.26 4.87
C HIS A 42 14.72 5.37 4.39
N ASP A 43 15.43 6.02 5.32
CA ASP A 43 16.39 7.08 5.00
C ASP A 43 17.58 6.54 4.20
N THR A 44 18.02 5.32 4.50
CA THR A 44 19.07 4.62 3.75
C THR A 44 18.63 4.36 2.31
N ALA A 45 17.41 3.88 2.09
CA ALA A 45 16.88 3.63 0.75
C ALA A 45 16.79 4.94 -0.07
N ILE A 46 16.32 6.03 0.54
CA ILE A 46 16.28 7.36 -0.09
C ILE A 46 17.69 7.82 -0.48
N ALA A 47 18.66 7.69 0.44
CA ALA A 47 20.04 8.11 0.20
C ALA A 47 20.70 7.29 -0.92
N LEU A 48 20.54 5.96 -0.91
CA LEU A 48 21.07 5.07 -1.94
C LEU A 48 20.46 5.37 -3.32
N LEU A 49 19.14 5.56 -3.40
CA LEU A 49 18.47 5.90 -4.65
C LEU A 49 18.98 7.24 -5.20
N ARG A 50 19.20 8.22 -4.33
CA ARG A 50 19.75 9.53 -4.71
C ARG A 50 21.19 9.41 -5.22
N VAL A 51 22.03 8.59 -4.59
CA VAL A 51 23.40 8.32 -5.06
C VAL A 51 23.37 7.63 -6.42
N GLN A 52 22.49 6.66 -6.61
CA GLN A 52 22.34 5.96 -7.89
C GLN A 52 21.98 6.91 -9.03
N GLN A 53 21.05 7.85 -8.80
CA GLN A 53 20.69 8.88 -9.79
C GLN A 53 21.82 9.84 -10.15
N GLN A 54 22.77 10.04 -9.25
CA GLN A 54 23.92 10.92 -9.46
C GLN A 54 25.12 10.19 -10.09
N THR A 55 25.13 8.87 -10.04
CA THR A 55 26.22 8.05 -10.58
C THR A 55 26.05 7.92 -12.10
N LYS A 56 27.13 8.14 -12.86
CA LYS A 56 27.13 8.08 -14.35
C LYS A 56 27.06 6.64 -14.92
N GLY A 57 26.51 5.69 -14.17
CA GLY A 57 26.36 4.29 -14.54
C GLY A 57 25.08 4.00 -15.31
N SER A 58 24.88 2.73 -15.69
CA SER A 58 23.62 2.29 -16.29
C SER A 58 22.52 2.28 -15.22
N ARG A 59 21.53 3.16 -15.37
CA ARG A 59 20.36 3.22 -14.48
C ARG A 59 19.55 1.93 -14.56
N ASN A 60 19.20 1.37 -13.40
CA ASN A 60 18.30 0.23 -13.31
C ASN A 60 16.87 0.71 -13.03
N LEU A 61 16.21 1.24 -14.08
CA LEU A 61 14.88 1.83 -13.96
C LEU A 61 13.84 0.92 -13.29
N PRO A 62 13.78 -0.41 -13.56
CA PRO A 62 12.89 -1.31 -12.82
C PRO A 62 13.10 -1.27 -11.30
N ILE A 63 14.35 -1.29 -10.82
CA ILE A 63 14.66 -1.22 -9.39
C ILE A 63 14.35 0.17 -8.84
N GLU A 64 14.79 1.23 -9.52
CA GLU A 64 14.53 2.60 -9.08
C GLU A 64 13.01 2.87 -8.92
N ARG A 65 12.19 2.40 -9.88
CA ARG A 65 10.73 2.48 -9.81
C ARG A 65 10.15 1.69 -8.64
N ALA A 66 10.67 0.48 -8.37
CA ALA A 66 10.24 -0.33 -7.24
C ALA A 66 10.57 0.34 -5.91
N VAL A 67 11.81 0.82 -5.75
CA VAL A 67 12.28 1.58 -4.57
C VAL A 67 11.43 2.82 -4.36
N ARG A 68 11.22 3.64 -5.39
CA ARG A 68 10.39 4.85 -5.32
C ARG A 68 8.98 4.53 -4.81
N ARG A 69 8.31 3.54 -5.40
CA ARG A 69 6.95 3.16 -4.97
C ARG A 69 6.91 2.64 -3.54
N SER A 70 7.94 1.90 -3.12
CA SER A 70 8.08 1.45 -1.73
C SER A 70 8.24 2.62 -0.76
N ILE A 71 9.09 3.60 -1.09
CA ILE A 71 9.25 4.82 -0.30
C ILE A 71 7.93 5.57 -0.18
N ILE A 72 7.21 5.78 -1.30
CA ILE A 72 5.88 6.43 -1.30
C ILE A 72 4.90 5.67 -0.41
N LYS A 73 4.84 4.35 -0.52
CA LYS A 73 4.03 3.46 0.32
C LYS A 73 4.34 3.61 1.81
N THR A 74 5.62 3.70 2.18
CA THR A 74 6.06 3.93 3.56
C THR A 74 5.67 5.32 4.04
N CYS A 75 5.79 6.35 3.20
CA CYS A 75 5.30 7.71 3.49
C CYS A 75 3.79 7.74 3.77
N ILE A 76 2.97 7.05 2.98
CA ILE A 76 1.51 6.94 3.23
C ILE A 76 1.23 6.21 4.55
N LEU A 77 2.02 5.18 4.88
CA LEU A 77 1.79 4.36 6.07
C LEU A 77 2.05 5.14 7.36
N HIS A 78 3.14 5.90 7.40
CA HIS A 78 3.61 6.58 8.62
C HIS A 78 3.36 8.09 8.63
N GLY A 79 2.96 8.69 7.50
CA GLY A 79 2.81 10.13 7.36
C GLY A 79 4.13 10.90 7.30
N ALA A 80 5.18 10.27 6.77
CA ALA A 80 6.42 10.96 6.45
C ALA A 80 6.29 11.74 5.13
N GLY A 81 7.01 12.85 5.00
CA GLY A 81 7.03 13.65 3.78
C GLY A 81 7.80 12.98 2.64
N ILE A 82 7.33 13.16 1.41
CA ILE A 82 8.02 12.65 0.22
C ILE A 82 9.11 13.64 -0.22
N PRO A 83 10.38 13.22 -0.35
CA PRO A 83 11.44 14.00 -0.97
C PRO A 83 11.08 14.52 -2.36
N ALA A 84 11.41 15.77 -2.68
CA ALA A 84 10.99 16.42 -3.94
C ALA A 84 11.35 15.62 -5.21
N PHE A 85 12.52 14.98 -5.25
CA PHE A 85 12.99 14.20 -6.39
C PHE A 85 12.24 12.86 -6.61
N LEU A 86 11.40 12.44 -5.66
CA LEU A 86 10.57 11.25 -5.76
C LEU A 86 9.13 11.58 -6.21
N LYS A 87 8.73 12.85 -6.20
CA LYS A 87 7.35 13.26 -6.52
C LYS A 87 7.03 13.05 -8.00
N ASP A 88 7.97 13.38 -8.88
CA ASP A 88 7.79 13.25 -10.32
C ASP A 88 8.17 11.85 -10.80
N GLY A 89 7.16 11.08 -11.23
CA GLY A 89 7.36 9.73 -11.78
C GLY A 89 7.96 9.71 -13.19
N THR A 90 7.90 10.83 -13.92
CA THR A 90 8.43 10.90 -15.30
C THR A 90 9.95 10.77 -15.34
N VAL A 91 10.63 11.22 -14.27
CA VAL A 91 12.09 11.04 -14.05
C VAL A 91 12.52 9.56 -14.02
N TYR A 92 11.57 8.67 -13.74
CA TYR A 92 11.77 7.22 -13.67
C TYR A 92 11.26 6.50 -14.92
N GLU A 93 10.80 7.24 -15.94
CA GLU A 93 10.27 6.70 -17.21
C GLU A 93 9.11 5.72 -17.01
N GLU A 94 8.25 5.99 -16.02
CA GLU A 94 7.10 5.13 -15.72
C GLU A 94 6.09 5.12 -16.87
N ASP A 95 5.46 3.96 -17.05
CA ASP A 95 4.35 3.80 -17.99
C ASP A 95 3.23 4.79 -17.64
N ILE A 96 2.65 5.45 -18.65
CA ILE A 96 1.64 6.52 -18.49
C ILE A 96 0.52 6.05 -17.58
N SER A 97 0.12 4.80 -17.79
CA SER A 97 -0.93 4.13 -17.05
C SER A 97 -0.64 3.98 -15.54
N MET A 98 0.62 3.72 -15.19
CA MET A 98 1.08 3.65 -13.79
C MET A 98 1.37 5.04 -13.22
N LEU A 99 1.81 5.97 -14.06
CA LEU A 99 2.13 7.34 -13.68
C LEU A 99 0.92 8.07 -13.08
N GLU A 100 -0.28 7.87 -13.64
CA GLU A 100 -1.52 8.42 -13.10
C GLU A 100 -1.79 7.91 -11.67
N LEU A 101 -1.70 6.61 -11.45
CA LEU A 101 -1.89 6.03 -10.13
C LEU A 101 -0.80 6.49 -9.16
N ASP A 102 0.45 6.50 -9.59
CA ASP A 102 1.59 6.92 -8.77
C ASP A 102 1.47 8.40 -8.36
N SER A 103 0.95 9.27 -9.23
CA SER A 103 0.61 10.66 -8.90
C SER A 103 -0.45 10.74 -7.79
N LEU A 104 -1.49 9.91 -7.86
CA LEU A 104 -2.51 9.81 -6.81
C LEU A 104 -1.93 9.28 -5.49
N LEU A 105 -0.98 8.33 -5.53
CA LEU A 105 -0.26 7.87 -4.34
C LEU A 105 0.58 8.97 -3.70
N VAL A 106 1.29 9.77 -4.51
CA VAL A 106 2.03 10.95 -4.03
C VAL A 106 1.09 11.96 -3.39
N GLY A 107 -0.08 12.20 -3.99
CA GLY A 107 -1.13 13.03 -3.41
C GLY A 107 -1.59 12.51 -2.05
N ALA A 108 -1.85 11.20 -1.94
CA ALA A 108 -2.28 10.57 -0.69
C ALA A 108 -1.21 10.64 0.41
N ALA A 109 0.07 10.51 0.05
CA ALA A 109 1.18 10.66 0.99
C ALA A 109 1.31 12.10 1.51
N CYS A 110 1.23 13.10 0.62
CA CYS A 110 1.21 14.52 1.01
C CYS A 110 0.02 14.82 1.93
N LEU A 111 -1.16 14.29 1.61
CA LEU A 111 -2.36 14.42 2.45
C LEU A 111 -2.15 13.78 3.83
N ARG A 112 -1.53 12.60 3.87
CA ARG A 112 -1.22 11.91 5.12
C ARG A 112 -0.23 12.69 5.99
N GLU A 113 0.86 13.18 5.42
CA GLU A 113 1.84 14.02 6.11
C GLU A 113 1.15 15.22 6.77
N LYS A 114 0.31 15.94 6.03
CA LYS A 114 -0.48 17.06 6.57
C LYS A 114 -1.39 16.61 7.70
N SER A 115 -2.06 15.46 7.56
CA SER A 115 -3.00 14.93 8.57
C SER A 115 -2.33 14.57 9.90
N VAL A 116 -1.10 14.05 9.87
CA VAL A 116 -0.34 13.67 11.08
C VAL A 116 0.19 14.91 11.79
N ASN A 117 0.56 15.95 11.03
CA ASN A 117 1.04 17.22 11.57
C ASN A 117 -0.09 18.18 12.00
N LEU A 118 -1.35 17.74 11.93
CA LEU A 118 -2.47 18.53 12.46
C LEU A 118 -2.42 18.54 13.99
N PRO A 119 -2.40 19.72 14.64
CA PRO A 119 -2.42 19.83 16.10
C PRO A 119 -3.61 19.07 16.69
N LEU A 120 -3.35 18.31 17.76
CA LEU A 120 -4.39 17.58 18.50
C LEU A 120 -5.16 18.49 19.47
N ASP A 121 -4.58 19.64 19.85
CA ASP A 121 -5.12 20.47 20.93
C ASP A 121 -6.26 21.38 20.46
N GLY A 122 -7.47 21.01 20.87
CA GLY A 122 -8.73 21.72 20.66
C GLY A 122 -8.99 22.88 21.62
N ASN A 123 -7.97 23.55 22.16
CA ASN A 123 -8.14 24.57 23.20
C ASN A 123 -7.92 26.02 22.73
N SER A 124 -7.85 26.27 21.42
CA SER A 124 -7.94 27.65 20.92
C SER A 124 -9.03 27.73 19.88
N GLU A 125 -9.94 28.68 20.06
CA GLU A 125 -10.86 29.22 19.05
C GLU A 125 -10.07 29.90 17.89
N ASN A 126 -8.94 29.32 17.49
CA ASN A 126 -8.10 29.84 16.44
C ASN A 126 -8.74 29.49 15.11
N THR A 127 -9.30 30.51 14.46
CA THR A 127 -9.75 30.51 13.07
C THR A 127 -8.75 29.83 12.12
N SER A 128 -7.45 29.97 12.37
CA SER A 128 -6.39 29.30 11.60
C SER A 128 -6.47 27.76 11.63
N GLY A 129 -6.89 27.16 12.75
CA GLY A 129 -7.05 25.70 12.86
C GLY A 129 -8.25 25.19 12.05
N HIS A 130 -9.36 25.93 12.07
CA HIS A 130 -10.54 25.61 11.27
C HIS A 130 -10.23 25.69 9.77
N THR A 131 -9.53 26.74 9.33
CA THR A 131 -9.13 26.87 7.92
C THR A 131 -8.28 25.68 7.48
N LYS A 132 -7.27 25.28 8.26
CA LYS A 132 -6.42 24.12 7.94
C LYS A 132 -7.21 22.80 7.86
N LEU A 133 -8.17 22.58 8.76
CA LEU A 133 -9.03 21.38 8.73
C LEU A 133 -9.96 21.36 7.52
N THR A 134 -10.56 22.49 7.18
CA THR A 134 -11.42 22.64 6.00
C THR A 134 -10.63 22.45 4.71
N ASP A 135 -9.44 23.05 4.61
CA ASP A 135 -8.55 22.89 3.46
C ASP A 135 -8.15 21.42 3.28
N LEU A 136 -7.78 20.74 4.38
CA LEU A 136 -7.41 19.33 4.32
C LEU A 136 -8.59 18.42 3.98
N ALA A 137 -9.79 18.71 4.49
CA ALA A 137 -11.00 17.98 4.13
C ALA A 137 -11.33 18.13 2.64
N THR A 138 -11.15 19.35 2.10
CA THR A 138 -11.36 19.65 0.68
C THR A 138 -10.31 18.96 -0.19
N GLU A 139 -9.04 18.97 0.21
CA GLU A 139 -7.96 18.26 -0.49
C GLU A 139 -8.22 16.75 -0.52
N ALA A 140 -8.68 16.17 0.60
CA ALA A 140 -9.05 14.76 0.68
C ALA A 140 -10.23 14.42 -0.25
N GLU A 141 -11.23 15.29 -0.35
CA GLU A 141 -12.37 15.13 -1.26
C GLU A 141 -11.94 15.16 -2.73
N VAL A 142 -11.13 16.15 -3.13
CA VAL A 142 -10.62 16.26 -4.50
C VAL A 142 -9.81 15.02 -4.87
N LEU A 143 -8.95 14.56 -3.97
CA LEU A 143 -8.15 13.36 -4.19
C LEU A 143 -9.00 12.09 -4.27
N GLU A 144 -10.02 11.95 -3.42
CA GLU A 144 -10.94 10.82 -3.48
C GLU A 144 -11.72 10.78 -4.80
N ASN A 145 -12.19 11.93 -5.28
CA ASN A 145 -12.86 12.01 -6.57
C ASN A 145 -11.94 11.57 -7.72
N ALA A 146 -10.66 11.98 -7.67
CA ALA A 146 -9.67 11.55 -8.65
C ALA A 146 -9.37 10.04 -8.56
N LEU A 147 -9.23 9.48 -7.34
CA LEU A 147 -9.07 8.04 -7.11
C LEU A 147 -10.29 7.24 -7.58
N ALA A 148 -11.51 7.77 -7.39
CA ALA A 148 -12.74 7.13 -7.84
C ALA A 148 -12.88 7.13 -9.37
N ALA A 149 -12.37 8.17 -10.04
CA ALA A 149 -12.38 8.28 -11.50
C ALA A 149 -11.27 7.45 -12.18
N TRP A 150 -10.18 7.17 -11.48
CA TRP A 150 -9.02 6.43 -12.03
C TRP A 150 -9.38 5.10 -12.74
N PRO A 151 -10.26 4.23 -12.21
CA PRO A 151 -10.56 2.95 -12.84
C PRO A 151 -11.34 3.02 -14.17
N VAL A 152 -11.76 4.21 -14.60
CA VAL A 152 -12.70 4.41 -15.71
C VAL A 152 -11.99 4.52 -17.07
N VAL A 153 -10.66 4.68 -17.10
CA VAL A 153 -9.91 4.87 -18.35
C VAL A 153 -9.61 3.52 -19.02
N ASP A 154 -10.58 2.99 -19.77
CA ASP A 154 -10.50 2.08 -20.93
C ASP A 154 -9.46 0.92 -20.91
N ARG A 155 -9.10 0.40 -19.73
CA ARG A 155 -8.15 -0.71 -19.58
C ARG A 155 -8.88 -2.03 -19.43
N ALA A 156 -9.18 -2.66 -20.56
CA ALA A 156 -9.81 -3.98 -20.59
C ALA A 156 -9.01 -5.06 -19.84
N ASP A 157 -7.69 -4.91 -19.79
CA ASP A 157 -6.72 -5.78 -19.13
C ASP A 157 -6.77 -5.69 -17.59
N TRP A 158 -7.18 -4.56 -17.02
CA TRP A 158 -7.12 -4.35 -15.56
C TRP A 158 -8.45 -4.62 -14.86
N LYS A 159 -9.46 -5.13 -15.58
CA LYS A 159 -10.75 -5.48 -14.98
C LYS A 159 -10.63 -6.71 -14.08
N PHE A 160 -11.44 -6.74 -13.03
CA PHE A 160 -11.64 -7.91 -12.19
C PHE A 160 -13.08 -8.37 -12.26
N VAL A 161 -13.30 -9.66 -12.01
CA VAL A 161 -14.63 -10.27 -11.97
C VAL A 161 -14.96 -10.65 -10.54
N ARG A 162 -16.19 -10.37 -10.10
CA ARG A 162 -16.72 -10.89 -8.84
C ARG A 162 -17.43 -12.21 -9.09
N LEU A 163 -17.09 -13.24 -8.33
CA LEU A 163 -17.70 -14.55 -8.39
C LEU A 163 -18.35 -14.85 -7.03
N PRO A 164 -19.58 -15.38 -6.97
CA PRO A 164 -20.17 -15.78 -5.70
C PRO A 164 -19.37 -16.92 -5.06
N VAL A 165 -19.26 -16.90 -3.73
CA VAL A 165 -18.68 -18.01 -2.98
C VAL A 165 -19.57 -19.24 -3.17
N SER A 166 -19.02 -20.30 -3.73
CA SER A 166 -19.68 -21.61 -3.75
C SER A 166 -19.34 -22.37 -2.46
N THR A 167 -20.29 -23.14 -1.92
CA THR A 167 -20.12 -23.94 -0.68
C THR A 167 -18.94 -24.91 -0.73
N SER A 168 -18.46 -25.31 -1.90
CA SER A 168 -17.26 -26.14 -2.05
C SER A 168 -15.93 -25.40 -1.80
N LEU A 169 -15.90 -24.07 -1.91
CA LEU A 169 -14.70 -23.27 -1.69
C LEU A 169 -14.36 -23.12 -0.20
N GLU A 170 -15.36 -23.08 0.67
CA GLU A 170 -15.20 -22.81 2.11
C GLU A 170 -14.25 -23.81 2.79
N SER A 171 -14.28 -25.08 2.41
CA SER A 171 -13.44 -26.14 3.01
C SER A 171 -11.95 -26.07 2.66
N THR A 172 -11.54 -25.19 1.74
CA THR A 172 -10.15 -25.13 1.20
C THR A 172 -9.45 -23.80 1.44
N GLN A 173 -10.10 -22.84 2.10
CA GLN A 173 -9.55 -21.50 2.23
C GLN A 173 -8.63 -21.32 3.44
N LEU A 174 -7.51 -20.63 3.17
CA LEU A 174 -6.48 -20.33 4.17
C LEU A 174 -6.87 -19.17 5.10
N PHE A 175 -7.83 -18.35 4.66
CA PHE A 175 -8.34 -17.18 5.37
C PHE A 175 -9.85 -17.32 5.56
N PRO A 176 -10.41 -16.82 6.66
CA PRO A 176 -11.86 -16.72 6.77
C PRO A 176 -12.38 -15.75 5.70
N LEU A 177 -13.44 -16.16 5.03
CA LEU A 177 -14.15 -15.31 4.08
C LEU A 177 -14.68 -14.07 4.78
N TYR A 178 -14.51 -12.93 4.13
CA TYR A 178 -15.03 -11.65 4.61
C TYR A 178 -16.43 -11.33 4.04
N GLY A 179 -16.72 -11.84 2.84
CA GLY A 179 -17.95 -11.58 2.11
C GLY A 179 -18.49 -12.83 1.43
N ASP A 180 -19.55 -12.63 0.65
CA ASP A 180 -20.23 -13.65 -0.14
C ASP A 180 -19.67 -13.78 -1.56
N SER A 181 -18.64 -13.02 -1.91
CA SER A 181 -18.00 -13.04 -3.21
C SER A 181 -16.48 -13.10 -3.12
N VAL A 182 -15.86 -13.51 -4.23
CA VAL A 182 -14.41 -13.51 -4.42
C VAL A 182 -14.05 -12.79 -5.71
N HIS A 183 -12.95 -12.06 -5.69
CA HIS A 183 -12.42 -11.40 -6.87
C HIS A 183 -11.49 -12.30 -7.67
N ARG A 184 -11.63 -12.25 -8.99
CA ARG A 184 -10.71 -12.88 -9.94
C ARG A 184 -10.04 -11.80 -10.79
N TYR A 185 -8.73 -11.90 -10.90
CA TYR A 185 -7.89 -10.97 -11.65
C TYR A 185 -7.14 -11.70 -12.76
N GLN A 186 -6.60 -10.95 -13.73
CA GLN A 186 -5.72 -11.51 -14.75
C GLN A 186 -4.38 -11.99 -14.17
N SER A 187 -3.84 -11.29 -13.15
CA SER A 187 -2.62 -11.69 -12.46
C SER A 187 -2.58 -11.17 -11.02
N HIS A 188 -1.67 -11.70 -10.20
CA HIS A 188 -1.42 -11.21 -8.85
C HIS A 188 -0.91 -9.76 -8.84
N GLY A 189 -0.23 -9.33 -9.91
CA GLY A 189 0.18 -7.93 -10.08
C GLY A 189 -1.03 -7.00 -10.16
N HIS A 190 -2.01 -7.33 -11.02
CA HIS A 190 -3.26 -6.58 -11.11
C HIS A 190 -4.02 -6.56 -9.79
N ALA A 191 -4.12 -7.70 -9.11
CA ALA A 191 -4.75 -7.79 -7.80
C ALA A 191 -4.06 -6.88 -6.76
N THR A 192 -2.74 -6.82 -6.79
CA THR A 192 -1.93 -5.97 -5.90
C THR A 192 -2.20 -4.49 -6.15
N ILE A 193 -2.27 -4.08 -7.42
CA ILE A 193 -2.58 -2.69 -7.81
C ILE A 193 -3.98 -2.30 -7.32
N TRP A 194 -4.98 -3.16 -7.50
CA TRP A 194 -6.33 -2.93 -6.98
C TRP A 194 -6.39 -2.84 -5.47
N ASN A 195 -5.68 -3.72 -4.77
CA ASN A 195 -5.64 -3.69 -3.30
C ASN A 195 -4.95 -2.42 -2.78
N MET A 196 -3.91 -1.94 -3.48
CA MET A 196 -3.25 -0.68 -3.19
C MET A 196 -4.21 0.51 -3.39
N HIS A 197 -4.90 0.57 -4.52
CA HIS A 197 -5.92 1.58 -4.81
C HIS A 197 -7.00 1.65 -3.72
N ARG A 198 -7.57 0.50 -3.34
CA ARG A 198 -8.58 0.40 -2.26
C ARG A 198 -8.05 0.88 -0.91
N ALA A 199 -6.84 0.47 -0.55
CA ALA A 199 -6.22 0.88 0.72
C ALA A 199 -6.01 2.39 0.79
N VAL A 200 -5.63 3.01 -0.33
CA VAL A 200 -5.42 4.46 -0.43
C VAL A 200 -6.75 5.21 -0.34
N ARG A 201 -7.78 4.77 -1.06
CA ARG A 201 -9.15 5.33 -0.95
C ARG A 201 -9.67 5.28 0.48
N ALA A 202 -9.52 4.14 1.16
CA ALA A 202 -9.89 4.01 2.57
C ALA A 202 -9.13 4.99 3.46
N ARG A 203 -7.83 5.17 3.24
CA ARG A 203 -7.00 6.12 4.02
C ARG A 203 -7.43 7.57 3.79
N VAL A 204 -7.65 7.99 2.53
CA VAL A 204 -8.10 9.34 2.18
C VAL A 204 -9.46 9.63 2.81
N ASN A 205 -10.42 8.71 2.70
CA ASN A 205 -11.73 8.85 3.35
C ASN A 205 -11.63 8.88 4.88
N SER A 206 -10.73 8.10 5.49
CA SER A 206 -10.49 8.18 6.93
C SER A 206 -9.97 9.55 7.37
N ILE A 207 -9.08 10.18 6.60
CA ILE A 207 -8.59 11.54 6.88
C ILE A 207 -9.75 12.54 6.77
N ARG A 208 -10.59 12.41 5.74
CA ARG A 208 -11.77 13.27 5.58
C ARG A 208 -12.75 13.13 6.74
N ILE A 209 -13.07 11.90 7.16
CA ILE A 209 -13.91 11.62 8.35
C ILE A 209 -13.33 12.31 9.58
N GLN A 210 -12.02 12.17 9.82
CA GLN A 210 -11.33 12.79 10.95
C GLN A 210 -11.44 14.32 10.93
N CYS A 211 -11.20 14.96 9.77
CA CYS A 211 -11.29 16.41 9.64
C CYS A 211 -12.71 16.92 9.88
N VAL A 212 -13.70 16.34 9.21
CA VAL A 212 -15.11 16.75 9.33
C VAL A 212 -15.63 16.52 10.75
N SER A 213 -15.29 15.39 11.37
CA SER A 213 -15.67 15.11 12.76
C SER A 213 -15.08 16.13 13.73
N ARG A 214 -13.82 16.55 13.54
CA ARG A 214 -13.21 17.60 14.36
C ARG A 214 -13.88 18.96 14.16
N LEU A 215 -14.19 19.33 12.93
CA LEU A 215 -14.90 20.58 12.63
C LEU A 215 -16.30 20.62 13.27
N LEU A 216 -17.00 19.49 13.32
CA LEU A 216 -18.28 19.35 14.04
C LEU A 216 -18.09 19.52 15.55
N LEU A 217 -17.10 18.83 16.15
CA LEU A 217 -16.82 18.92 17.58
C LEU A 217 -16.41 20.33 18.03
N GLN A 218 -15.75 21.09 17.16
CA GLN A 218 -15.33 22.47 17.41
C GLN A 218 -16.44 23.50 17.13
N GLY A 219 -17.64 23.08 16.71
CA GLY A 219 -18.75 23.97 16.38
C GLY A 219 -18.54 24.80 15.11
N ALA A 220 -17.48 24.54 14.35
CA ALA A 220 -17.18 25.22 13.09
C ALA A 220 -18.15 24.83 11.97
N LEU A 221 -18.71 23.62 12.05
CA LEU A 221 -19.78 23.14 11.19
C LEU A 221 -21.04 22.91 12.01
N SER A 222 -22.18 23.38 11.51
CA SER A 222 -23.48 22.98 12.06
C SER A 222 -23.77 21.52 11.73
N HIS A 223 -24.45 20.81 12.62
CA HIS A 223 -25.02 19.48 12.36
C HIS A 223 -26.16 19.57 11.33
N SER A 224 -25.81 19.86 10.08
CA SER A 224 -26.75 19.86 8.97
C SER A 224 -26.87 18.46 8.38
N ALA A 225 -28.02 18.19 7.74
CA ALA A 225 -28.23 16.94 7.02
C ALA A 225 -27.13 16.68 5.96
N SER A 226 -26.64 17.75 5.32
CA SER A 226 -25.59 17.68 4.30
C SER A 226 -24.25 17.17 4.86
N VAL A 227 -23.82 17.63 6.04
CA VAL A 227 -22.57 17.15 6.65
C VAL A 227 -22.69 15.70 7.10
N SER A 228 -23.86 15.31 7.62
CA SER A 228 -24.12 13.92 8.00
C SER A 228 -24.10 12.99 6.79
N GLU A 229 -24.65 13.42 5.66
CA GLU A 229 -24.63 12.68 4.39
C GLU A 229 -23.19 12.50 3.87
N GLN A 230 -22.38 13.56 3.90
CA GLN A 230 -20.97 13.49 3.49
C GLN A 230 -20.18 12.47 4.34
N LEU A 231 -20.38 12.46 5.66
CA LEU A 231 -19.74 11.48 6.55
C LEU A 231 -20.21 10.05 6.23
N ALA A 232 -21.50 9.86 5.95
CA ALA A 232 -22.05 8.56 5.57
C ALA A 232 -21.43 8.04 4.27
N VAL A 233 -21.27 8.89 3.25
CA VAL A 233 -20.61 8.53 1.99
C VAL A 233 -19.15 8.14 2.22
N CYS A 234 -18.42 8.88 3.05
CA CYS A 234 -17.02 8.54 3.37
C CYS A 234 -16.92 7.19 4.09
N ARG A 235 -17.82 6.93 5.05
CA ARG A 235 -17.87 5.67 5.80
C ARG A 235 -18.20 4.50 4.88
N GLN A 236 -19.20 4.65 4.01
CA GLN A 236 -19.56 3.64 3.00
C GLN A 236 -18.40 3.32 2.05
N THR A 237 -17.64 4.34 1.63
CA THR A 237 -16.48 4.16 0.75
C THR A 237 -15.34 3.43 1.47
N LEU A 238 -15.10 3.73 2.74
CA LEU A 238 -14.16 3.01 3.58
C LEU A 238 -14.58 1.56 3.77
N ASP A 239 -15.84 1.30 4.16
CA ASP A 239 -16.37 -0.04 4.37
C ASP A 239 -16.32 -0.90 3.10
N SER A 240 -16.70 -0.32 1.96
CA SER A 240 -16.61 -1.02 0.67
C SER A 240 -15.16 -1.30 0.27
N SER A 241 -14.21 -0.42 0.58
CA SER A 241 -12.79 -0.66 0.31
C SER A 241 -12.22 -1.81 1.14
N VAL A 242 -12.59 -1.90 2.42
CA VAL A 242 -12.21 -3.02 3.30
C VAL A 242 -12.82 -4.33 2.80
N ARG A 243 -14.11 -4.30 2.47
CA ARG A 243 -14.82 -5.47 1.92
C ARG A 243 -14.18 -5.96 0.64
N ASP A 244 -13.98 -5.08 -0.32
CA ASP A 244 -13.44 -5.42 -1.63
C ASP A 244 -11.99 -5.96 -1.52
N LEU A 245 -11.20 -5.46 -0.56
CA LEU A 245 -9.90 -6.06 -0.25
C LEU A 245 -10.07 -7.46 0.33
N GLY A 246 -11.04 -7.66 1.24
CA GLY A 246 -11.38 -8.98 1.78
C GLY A 246 -11.74 -10.01 0.72
N GLU A 247 -12.57 -9.62 -0.24
CA GLU A 247 -12.98 -10.45 -1.39
C GLU A 247 -11.80 -10.72 -2.36
N SER A 248 -10.74 -9.90 -2.31
CA SER A 248 -9.52 -10.08 -3.11
C SER A 248 -8.55 -11.12 -2.55
N ILE A 249 -8.53 -11.30 -1.23
CA ILE A 249 -7.55 -12.18 -0.56
C ILE A 249 -7.58 -13.63 -1.06
N PRO A 250 -8.76 -14.25 -1.27
CA PRO A 250 -8.82 -15.62 -1.77
C PRO A 250 -8.02 -15.84 -3.07
N PHE A 251 -7.92 -14.84 -3.93
CA PHE A 251 -7.13 -14.92 -5.16
C PHE A 251 -5.65 -15.24 -4.91
N PHE A 252 -5.06 -14.68 -3.85
CA PHE A 252 -3.67 -14.93 -3.46
C PHE A 252 -3.47 -16.27 -2.73
N SER A 253 -4.56 -16.83 -2.21
CA SER A 253 -4.57 -18.11 -1.49
C SER A 253 -4.70 -19.33 -2.40
N GLN A 254 -5.21 -19.15 -3.63
CA GLN A 254 -5.30 -20.21 -4.65
C GLN A 254 -3.93 -20.76 -5.07
N PHE A 255 -2.84 -20.04 -4.74
CA PHE A 255 -1.46 -20.46 -4.92
C PHE A 255 -0.90 -21.24 -3.70
N SER A 256 -1.75 -21.93 -2.94
CA SER A 256 -1.30 -22.75 -1.80
C SER A 256 -0.37 -23.88 -2.25
N ILE A 257 0.72 -24.10 -1.52
CA ILE A 257 1.72 -25.16 -1.78
C ILE A 257 1.05 -26.55 -1.80
N SER A 258 -0.04 -26.70 -1.03
CA SER A 258 -0.79 -27.95 -0.86
C SER A 258 -1.48 -28.47 -2.13
N THR A 259 -1.74 -27.61 -3.13
CA THR A 259 -2.38 -28.01 -4.40
C THR A 259 -1.40 -28.41 -5.50
N ARG A 260 -0.08 -28.25 -5.28
CA ARG A 260 0.94 -28.91 -6.13
C ARG A 260 1.14 -30.36 -5.66
N LYS A 261 0.26 -31.27 -6.10
CA LYS A 261 0.64 -32.68 -6.26
C LYS A 261 1.66 -32.73 -7.40
N GLY A 262 2.94 -32.63 -7.07
CA GLY A 262 4.03 -32.62 -8.05
C GLY A 262 4.89 -31.37 -7.92
N PHE A 263 6.09 -31.58 -7.41
CA PHE A 263 7.20 -30.65 -7.33
C PHE A 263 7.38 -29.89 -8.65
N GLU A 264 7.56 -28.57 -8.57
CA GLU A 264 8.12 -27.81 -9.68
C GLU A 264 9.29 -26.98 -9.20
N GLU A 265 10.43 -27.38 -9.73
CA GLU A 265 11.78 -26.89 -9.58
C GLU A 265 11.86 -25.46 -10.16
N LEU A 266 12.10 -24.47 -9.32
CA LEU A 266 12.58 -23.16 -9.78
C LEU A 266 14.11 -23.26 -9.88
N THR A 267 14.62 -23.63 -11.05
CA THR A 267 16.05 -23.43 -11.41
C THR A 267 16.32 -21.92 -11.45
N THR A 268 17.37 -21.36 -10.86
CA THR A 268 18.78 -21.78 -10.87
C THR A 268 19.41 -21.62 -9.47
N GLY A 269 19.94 -22.71 -8.89
CA GLY A 269 20.69 -22.67 -7.63
C GLY A 269 19.94 -23.26 -6.42
N ARG A 270 19.84 -24.59 -6.39
CA ARG A 270 19.36 -25.48 -5.32
C ARG A 270 19.30 -24.88 -3.89
N ARG A 271 18.14 -24.35 -3.49
CA ARG A 271 17.60 -24.48 -2.12
C ARG A 271 16.08 -24.62 -2.18
N LEU A 272 15.57 -25.78 -1.77
CA LEU A 272 14.15 -25.97 -1.49
C LEU A 272 13.82 -25.21 -0.20
N ILE A 273 12.99 -24.18 -0.29
CA ILE A 273 12.35 -23.59 0.89
C ILE A 273 11.08 -24.41 1.15
N LEU A 274 11.20 -25.45 1.96
CA LEU A 274 10.06 -26.12 2.58
C LEU A 274 9.48 -25.14 3.60
N SER A 275 8.41 -24.45 3.24
CA SER A 275 7.74 -23.53 4.14
C SER A 275 6.40 -24.10 4.56
N ASP A 276 6.23 -24.37 5.85
CA ASP A 276 4.93 -24.63 6.50
C ASP A 276 4.05 -23.36 6.56
N SER A 277 4.28 -22.39 5.67
CA SER A 277 3.54 -21.14 5.59
C SER A 277 2.18 -21.38 4.97
N LYS A 278 1.12 -20.89 5.62
CA LYS A 278 -0.26 -20.98 5.11
C LYS A 278 -0.38 -20.33 3.73
N ILE A 279 0.29 -19.20 3.50
CA ILE A 279 0.39 -18.53 2.20
C ILE A 279 1.85 -18.47 1.74
N VAL A 280 2.10 -18.63 0.43
CA VAL A 280 3.44 -18.50 -0.17
C VAL A 280 4.00 -17.12 0.16
N PRO A 281 5.25 -17.00 0.64
CA PRO A 281 5.80 -15.72 1.11
C PRO A 281 5.75 -14.59 0.07
N LYS A 282 5.97 -14.90 -1.22
CA LYS A 282 5.80 -13.92 -2.31
C LYS A 282 4.38 -13.35 -2.37
N MET A 283 3.35 -14.18 -2.17
CA MET A 283 1.95 -13.71 -2.16
C MET A 283 1.63 -12.96 -0.87
N ALA A 284 2.22 -13.37 0.26
CA ALA A 284 2.14 -12.65 1.52
C ALA A 284 2.68 -11.21 1.36
N ALA A 285 3.85 -11.05 0.73
CA ALA A 285 4.46 -9.74 0.48
C ALA A 285 3.57 -8.82 -0.38
N LEU A 286 2.89 -9.36 -1.39
CA LEU A 286 1.96 -8.59 -2.23
C LEU A 286 0.73 -8.08 -1.47
N LEU A 287 0.31 -8.77 -0.40
CA LEU A 287 -0.84 -8.37 0.43
C LEU A 287 -0.47 -7.48 1.61
N ALA A 288 0.76 -7.64 2.12
CA ALA A 288 1.22 -7.11 3.40
C ALA A 288 0.93 -5.62 3.58
N TRP A 289 1.38 -4.79 2.64
CA TRP A 289 1.23 -3.35 2.75
C TRP A 289 -0.23 -2.90 2.80
N ALA A 290 -1.10 -3.43 1.93
CA ALA A 290 -2.50 -3.02 1.87
C ALA A 290 -3.27 -3.42 3.15
N LEU A 291 -2.97 -4.61 3.69
CA LEU A 291 -3.51 -5.06 4.97
C LEU A 291 -3.02 -4.22 6.14
N ALA A 292 -1.72 -3.96 6.22
CA ALA A 292 -1.12 -3.12 7.26
C ALA A 292 -1.71 -1.70 7.22
N MET A 293 -1.91 -1.15 6.01
CA MET A 293 -2.53 0.16 5.80
C MET A 293 -3.95 0.20 6.37
N LEU A 294 -4.82 -0.73 5.99
CA LEU A 294 -6.21 -0.76 6.43
C LEU A 294 -6.34 -1.03 7.93
N PHE A 295 -5.51 -1.93 8.47
CA PHE A 295 -5.51 -2.24 9.90
C PHE A 295 -5.19 -1.01 10.77
N ARG A 296 -4.34 -0.11 10.28
CA ARG A 296 -3.96 1.16 10.94
C ARG A 296 -4.94 2.31 10.69
N ILE A 297 -6.11 2.05 10.11
CA ILE A 297 -7.16 3.07 10.01
C ILE A 297 -8.00 2.99 11.28
N ASP A 298 -8.05 4.08 12.05
CA ASP A 298 -8.81 4.10 13.30
C ASP A 298 -10.31 4.00 13.06
N ALA A 299 -10.79 4.58 11.96
CA ALA A 299 -12.18 4.50 11.53
C ALA A 299 -12.64 3.09 11.12
N VAL A 300 -11.72 2.13 10.93
CA VAL A 300 -12.05 0.71 10.74
C VAL A 300 -12.19 0.07 12.11
N GLU A 301 -13.39 -0.41 12.44
CA GLU A 301 -13.76 -0.84 13.78
C GLU A 301 -14.43 -2.24 13.78
N GLY A 302 -14.68 -2.76 14.98
CA GLY A 302 -15.47 -3.98 15.18
C GLY A 302 -14.90 -5.24 14.51
N SER A 303 -15.79 -6.00 13.88
CA SER A 303 -15.46 -7.26 13.20
C SER A 303 -14.47 -7.07 12.06
N GLN A 304 -14.51 -5.93 11.37
CA GLN A 304 -13.61 -5.65 10.25
C GLN A 304 -12.15 -5.56 10.72
N LYS A 305 -11.91 -4.81 11.81
CA LYS A 305 -10.56 -4.66 12.37
C LYS A 305 -10.02 -5.99 12.94
N GLN A 306 -10.89 -6.78 13.56
CA GLN A 306 -10.53 -8.11 14.06
C GLN A 306 -10.16 -9.07 12.93
N TRP A 307 -10.93 -9.07 11.84
CA TRP A 307 -10.64 -9.87 10.67
C TRP A 307 -9.32 -9.45 10.01
N LEU A 308 -9.09 -8.14 9.80
CA LEU A 308 -7.83 -7.61 9.26
C LEU A 308 -6.63 -8.04 10.13
N LYS A 309 -6.77 -7.97 11.46
CA LYS A 309 -5.72 -8.41 12.40
C LYS A 309 -5.36 -9.89 12.20
N LEU A 310 -6.36 -10.76 12.05
CA LEU A 310 -6.16 -12.20 11.87
C LEU A 310 -5.43 -12.51 10.54
N VAL A 311 -5.86 -11.87 9.46
CA VAL A 311 -5.25 -12.04 8.14
C VAL A 311 -3.82 -11.49 8.13
N LEU A 312 -3.61 -10.28 8.68
CA LEU A 312 -2.30 -9.65 8.76
C LEU A 312 -1.33 -10.50 9.58
N LYS A 313 -1.78 -11.10 10.69
CA LYS A 313 -0.96 -12.05 11.45
C LYS A 313 -0.51 -13.23 10.60
N THR A 314 -1.42 -13.82 9.82
CA THR A 314 -1.09 -14.95 8.94
C THR A 314 -0.09 -14.54 7.84
N VAL A 315 -0.23 -13.34 7.30
CA VAL A 315 0.71 -12.77 6.31
C VAL A 315 2.08 -12.51 6.95
N ALA A 316 2.12 -11.93 8.15
CA ALA A 316 3.35 -11.70 8.90
C ALA A 316 4.09 -13.01 9.22
N ASP A 317 3.37 -14.03 9.72
CA ASP A 317 3.94 -15.36 10.03
C ASP A 317 4.57 -16.01 8.77
N SER A 318 3.97 -15.79 7.59
CA SER A 318 4.51 -16.26 6.31
C SER A 318 5.77 -15.52 5.87
N LEU A 319 5.92 -14.24 6.23
CA LEU A 319 7.10 -13.43 5.90
C LEU A 319 8.27 -13.70 6.85
N GLN A 320 8.01 -14.05 8.11
CA GLN A 320 9.05 -14.42 9.06
C GLN A 320 9.84 -15.66 8.63
N LYS A 321 9.21 -16.60 7.92
CA LYS A 321 9.83 -17.84 7.46
C LYS A 321 10.78 -17.67 6.25
N LEU A 322 10.91 -16.46 5.71
CA LEU A 322 11.89 -16.13 4.65
C LEU A 322 13.29 -15.85 5.20
N HIS A 323 13.43 -15.60 6.51
CA HIS A 323 14.67 -15.29 7.21
C HIS A 323 15.16 -16.48 8.02
#